data_AF-A0A830BZ96-F1
#
_entry.id   AF-A0A830BZ96-F1
#
_cell.length_a   1.000
_cell.length_b   1.000
_cell.length_c   1.000
_cell.angle_alpha   90.00
_cell.angle_beta   90.00
_cell.angle_gamma   90.00
#
_symmetry.space_group_name_H-M   'P 1'
#
loop_
_entity.id
_entity.type
_entity.pdbx_description
1 polymer ?
#
loop_
_entity_poly.entity_id
_entity_poly.type
_entity_poly.pdbx_seq_one_letter_code
_entity_poly.pdbx_strand_id
1 'polypeptide(L)'
;MEPHQVPKCLLSRLRTIRIDQFECTEHEFGLIRYLLRNGKVLERMEICSEREETEWEANVDALMRISSFQRGSEACELVFH
;
A
#
# COMPACT_ATOMS: atom_id res chain seq x y z
N MET A 1 14.20 -8.09 -2.40
CA MET A 1 13.88 -9.51 -2.12
C MET A 1 12.56 -9.54 -1.36
N GLU A 2 11.58 -10.31 -1.79
CA GLU A 2 10.34 -10.54 -1.00
C GLU A 2 10.57 -11.70 -0.02
N PRO A 3 9.89 -11.72 1.14
CA PRO A 3 10.02 -12.81 2.10
C PRO A 3 9.48 -14.13 1.52
N HIS A 4 10.19 -15.23 1.80
CA HIS A 4 9.84 -16.58 1.32
C HIS A 4 8.46 -17.07 1.80
N GLN A 5 7.99 -16.57 2.94
CA GLN A 5 6.70 -16.93 3.52
C GLN A 5 5.89 -15.68 3.79
N VAL A 6 4.59 -15.76 3.47
CA VAL A 6 3.64 -14.71 3.80
C VAL A 6 3.20 -14.86 5.25
N PRO A 7 3.28 -13.80 6.09
CA PRO A 7 2.76 -13.85 7.45
C PRO A 7 1.31 -14.30 7.48
N LYS A 8 0.98 -15.26 8.35
CA LYS A 8 -0.39 -15.80 8.46
C LYS A 8 -1.43 -14.70 8.73
N CYS A 9 -1.07 -13.69 9.52
CA CYS A 9 -1.96 -12.56 9.82
C CYS A 9 -2.35 -11.77 8.56
N LEU A 10 -1.42 -11.55 7.64
CA LEU A 10 -1.68 -10.84 6.38
C LEU A 10 -2.66 -11.62 5.50
N LEU A 11 -2.59 -12.96 5.52
CA LEU A 11 -3.47 -13.82 4.74
C LEU A 11 -4.89 -13.93 5.31
N SER A 12 -5.08 -13.84 6.63
CA SER A 12 -6.36 -14.28 7.25
C SER A 12 -6.95 -13.36 8.32
N ARG A 13 -6.22 -12.35 8.80
CA ARG A 13 -6.69 -11.54 9.96
C ARG A 13 -6.53 -10.03 9.79
N LEU A 14 -5.55 -9.57 9.03
CA LEU A 14 -5.20 -8.16 8.95
C LEU A 14 -6.15 -7.42 7.98
N ARG A 15 -7.01 -6.57 8.54
CA ARG A 15 -8.04 -5.82 7.79
C ARG A 15 -7.63 -4.40 7.43
N THR A 16 -6.74 -3.80 8.20
CA THR A 16 -6.31 -2.42 8.01
C THR A 16 -4.80 -2.30 8.11
N ILE A 17 -4.22 -1.50 7.22
CA ILE A 17 -2.81 -1.10 7.25
C ILE A 17 -2.75 0.41 7.12
N ARG A 18 -1.90 1.04 7.92
CA ARG A 18 -1.56 2.46 7.79
C ARG A 18 -0.06 2.58 7.58
N ILE A 19 0.33 3.34 6.57
CA ILE A 19 1.71 3.68 6.25
C ILE A 19 1.83 5.19 6.42
N ASP A 20 2.57 5.61 7.43
CA ASP A 20 2.93 7.00 7.65
C ASP A 20 4.28 7.29 6.98
N GLN A 21 4.57 8.57 6.72
CA GLN A 21 5.84 9.02 6.13
C GLN A 21 6.16 8.35 4.80
N PHE A 22 5.16 8.22 3.93
CA PHE A 22 5.38 7.62 2.62
C PHE A 22 6.23 8.54 1.72
N GLU A 23 7.43 8.09 1.38
CA GLU A 23 8.46 8.84 0.65
C GLU A 23 8.55 8.45 -0.84
N CYS A 24 7.59 7.71 -1.40
CA CYS A 24 7.57 7.30 -2.81
C CYS A 24 8.85 6.58 -3.28
N THR A 25 9.53 5.86 -2.39
CA THR A 25 10.71 5.07 -2.77
C THR A 25 10.33 3.74 -3.42
N GLU A 26 11.21 3.19 -4.25
CA GLU A 26 11.00 1.86 -4.85
C GLU A 26 10.82 0.75 -3.80
N HIS A 27 11.45 0.90 -2.64
CA HIS A 27 11.31 -0.05 -1.54
C HIS A 27 9.91 0.00 -0.93
N GLU A 28 9.34 1.19 -0.72
CA GLU A 28 7.98 1.33 -0.20
C GLU A 28 6.94 0.88 -1.22
N PHE A 29 7.13 1.18 -2.51
CA PHE A 29 6.27 0.64 -3.56
C PHE A 29 6.30 -0.90 -3.58
N GLY A 30 7.48 -1.50 -3.38
CA GLY A 30 7.64 -2.95 -3.23
C GLY A 30 6.87 -3.49 -2.03
N LEU A 31 6.96 -2.81 -0.87
CA LEU A 31 6.22 -3.17 0.33
C LEU A 31 4.70 -3.09 0.11
N ILE A 32 4.21 -1.98 -0.42
CA ILE A 32 2.78 -1.77 -0.70
C ILE A 32 2.26 -2.82 -1.67
N ARG A 33 2.99 -3.09 -2.76
CA ARG A 33 2.63 -4.14 -3.72
C ARG A 33 2.52 -5.50 -3.05
N TYR A 34 3.50 -5.84 -2.21
CA TYR A 34 3.49 -7.11 -1.47
C TYR A 34 2.29 -7.19 -0.52
N LEU A 35 1.99 -6.13 0.23
CA LEU A 35 0.89 -6.09 1.18
C LEU A 35 -0.47 -6.19 0.48
N LEU A 36 -0.68 -5.40 -0.59
CA LEU A 36 -1.92 -5.43 -1.36
C LEU A 36 -2.15 -6.79 -2.03
N ARG A 37 -1.11 -7.37 -2.65
CA ARG A 37 -1.22 -8.67 -3.34
C ARG A 37 -1.56 -9.81 -2.39
N ASN A 38 -0.99 -9.79 -1.18
CA ASN A 38 -1.13 -10.89 -0.22
C ASN A 38 -2.23 -10.68 0.84
N GLY A 39 -2.72 -9.45 1.01
CA GLY A 39 -3.78 -9.08 1.95
C GLY A 39 -5.17 -9.56 1.52
N LYS A 40 -5.43 -10.87 1.62
CA LYS A 40 -6.68 -11.50 1.14
C LYS A 40 -7.94 -11.09 1.90
N VAL A 41 -7.77 -10.58 3.12
CA VAL A 41 -8.87 -10.07 3.97
C VAL A 41 -8.73 -8.57 4.26
N LEU A 42 -7.86 -7.89 3.52
CA LEU A 42 -7.61 -6.47 3.72
C LEU A 42 -8.81 -5.66 3.23
N GLU A 43 -9.29 -4.75 4.07
CA GLU A 43 -10.44 -3.88 3.81
C GLU A 43 -10.00 -2.44 3.59
N ARG A 44 -8.88 -2.01 4.19
CA ARG A 44 -8.38 -0.64 4.02
C ARG A 44 -6.86 -0.57 4.09
N MET A 45 -6.27 0.26 3.23
CA MET A 45 -4.89 0.71 3.33
C MET A 45 -4.83 2.23 3.26
N GLU A 46 -4.30 2.83 4.32
CA GLU A 46 -4.07 4.27 4.46
C GLU A 46 -2.61 4.57 4.15
N ILE A 47 -2.36 5.54 3.27
CA ILE A 47 -1.03 5.96 2.86
C ILE A 47 -0.95 7.46 3.11
N CYS A 48 -0.09 7.87 4.05
CA CYS A 48 0.06 9.25 4.45
C CYS A 48 1.43 9.74 4.01
N SER A 49 1.45 10.73 3.12
CA SER A 49 2.69 11.37 2.70
C SER A 49 2.89 12.67 3.48
N GLU A 50 4.10 12.90 3.99
CA GLU A 50 4.46 14.18 4.62
C GLU A 50 5.02 15.19 3.59
N ARG A 51 4.93 14.87 2.28
CA ARG A 51 5.43 15.74 1.21
C ARG A 51 4.63 17.03 1.13
N GLU A 52 5.33 18.13 0.82
CA GLU A 52 4.72 19.45 0.65
C GLU A 52 3.74 19.47 -0.55
N GLU A 53 2.77 20.39 -0.53
CA GLU A 53 1.81 20.58 -1.63
C GLU A 53 2.48 20.83 -3.00
N THR A 54 3.70 21.34 -2.99
CA THR A 54 4.53 21.58 -4.19
C THR A 54 4.94 20.29 -4.90
N GLU A 55 4.83 19.13 -4.24
CA GLU A 55 5.13 17.81 -4.79
C GLU A 55 3.86 17.04 -5.22
N TRP A 56 2.75 17.75 -5.42
CA TRP A 56 1.47 17.18 -5.83
C TRP A 56 1.56 16.20 -7.02
N GLU A 57 2.35 16.52 -8.04
CA GLU A 57 2.53 15.65 -9.21
C GLU A 57 3.12 14.28 -8.81
N ALA A 58 4.12 14.26 -7.92
CA ALA A 58 4.71 13.03 -7.42
C ALA A 58 3.70 12.21 -6.60
N ASN A 59 2.83 12.88 -5.84
CA ASN A 59 1.75 12.23 -5.08
C ASN A 59 0.70 11.61 -6.00
N VAL A 60 0.31 12.30 -7.08
CA VAL A 60 -0.62 11.78 -8.09
C VAL A 60 -0.01 10.57 -8.81
N ASP A 61 1.25 10.65 -9.21
CA ASP A 61 1.95 9.54 -9.86
C ASP A 61 2.05 8.32 -8.95
N ALA A 62 2.35 8.54 -7.67
CA ALA A 62 2.37 7.47 -6.67
C ALA A 62 0.99 6.82 -6.50
N LEU A 63 -0.08 7.62 -6.44
CA LEU A 63 -1.46 7.15 -6.34
C LEU A 63 -1.84 6.31 -7.55
N MET A 64 -1.53 6.78 -8.76
CA MET A 64 -1.81 6.06 -10.00
C MET A 64 -1.04 4.73 -10.05
N ARG A 65 0.24 4.76 -9.66
CA ARG A 65 1.08 3.56 -9.59
C ARG A 65 0.53 2.55 -8.60
N ILE A 66 0.21 2.95 -7.36
CA ILE A 66 -0.29 2.04 -6.33
C ILE A 66 -1.67 1.50 -6.71
N SER A 67 -2.52 2.33 -7.32
CA SER A 67 -3.85 1.91 -7.77
C SER A 67 -3.79 0.81 -8.84
N SER A 68 -2.72 0.76 -9.62
CA SER A 68 -2.48 -0.28 -10.63
C SER A 68 -2.05 -1.64 -10.04
N PHE A 69 -1.68 -1.71 -8.76
CA PHE A 69 -1.20 -2.95 -8.17
C PHE A 69 -2.32 -3.98 -8.00
N GLN A 70 -1.98 -5.24 -8.24
CA GLN A 70 -2.89 -6.35 -7.99
C GLN A 70 -3.25 -6.42 -6.50
N ARG A 71 -4.55 -6.60 -6.22
CA ARG A 71 -5.08 -6.75 -4.87
C ARG A 71 -5.47 -8.20 -4.62
N GLY A 72 -5.13 -8.70 -3.43
CA GLY A 72 -5.60 -9.99 -2.94
C GLY A 72 -7.03 -9.94 -2.41
N SER A 73 -7.52 -8.74 -2.09
CA SER A 73 -8.89 -8.47 -1.63
C SER A 73 -9.53 -7.38 -2.49
N GLU A 74 -10.66 -7.68 -3.11
CA GLU A 74 -11.46 -6.72 -3.87
C GLU A 74 -12.13 -5.67 -2.96
N ALA A 75 -12.32 -6.00 -1.68
CA ALA A 75 -12.88 -5.10 -0.68
C ALA A 75 -11.88 -4.06 -0.15
N CYS A 76 -10.59 -4.17 -0.51
CA CYS A 76 -9.57 -3.26 0.00
C CYS A 76 -9.73 -1.86 -0.62
N GLU A 77 -10.07 -0.87 0.19
CA GLU A 77 -10.04 0.55 -0.16
C GLU A 77 -8.63 1.12 0.01
N LEU A 78 -8.19 1.99 -0.92
CA LEU A 78 -7.01 2.83 -0.71
C LEU A 78 -7.45 4.21 -0.28
N VAL A 79 -6.84 4.72 0.78
CA VAL A 79 -7.05 6.08 1.26
C VAL A 79 -5.69 6.78 1.27
N PHE A 80 -5.61 7.93 0.64
CA PHE A 80 -4.39 8.75 0.60
C PHE A 80 -4.62 10.01 1.44
N HIS A 81 -3.65 10.33 2.28
CA HIS A 81 -3.64 11.49 3.18
C HIS A 81 -2.43 12.38 2.91
#